data_AF-A0A7C9E632-F1
#
_entry.id   AF-A0A7C9E632-F1
#
_cell.length_a   1.000
_cell.length_b   1.000
_cell.length_c   1.000
_cell.angle_alpha   90.00
_cell.angle_beta   90.00
_cell.angle_gamma   90.00
#
_symmetry.space_group_name_H-M   'P 1'
#
loop_
_entity.id
_entity.type
_entity.pdbx_description
1 polymer ?
#
loop_
_entity_poly.entity_id
_entity_poly.type
_entity_poly.pdbx_seq_one_letter_code
_entity_poly.pdbx_strand_id
1 'polypeptide(L)'
;GGVFGGLLDCPIKPCPKRKYQGTNQTFVFTTRYGEPRLFRATGANRYFYLCLNDFLAFGGGGNFALAMDGDLLTGSSGPCETFGNSCLAHDPEFELKNVEVL
;
A
#
# COMPACT_ATOMS: atom_id res chain seq x y z
N GLY A 1 -16.60 6.00 -6.08
CA GLY A 1 -15.31 5.85 -5.36
C GLY A 1 -14.62 4.61 -5.86
N GLY A 2 -13.28 4.58 -5.83
CA GLY A 2 -12.52 3.38 -6.17
C GLY A 2 -12.25 2.55 -4.92
N VAL A 3 -12.11 1.23 -5.09
CA VAL A 3 -11.67 0.32 -4.01
C VAL A 3 -10.28 -0.18 -4.36
N PHE A 4 -9.35 -0.02 -3.43
CA PHE A 4 -7.97 -0.47 -3.57
C PHE A 4 -7.38 -0.69 -2.19
N GLY A 5 -6.31 -1.44 -2.11
CA GLY A 5 -5.72 -1.80 -0.82
C GLY A 5 -4.55 -2.75 -0.98
N GLY A 6 -4.15 -3.35 0.14
CA GLY A 6 -3.15 -4.38 0.17
C GLY A 6 -3.46 -5.46 1.19
N LEU A 7 -2.97 -6.67 0.92
CA LEU A 7 -3.00 -7.76 1.86
C LEU A 7 -1.65 -7.84 2.56
N LEU A 8 -1.69 -7.97 3.88
CA LEU A 8 -0.52 -8.21 4.71
C LEU A 8 -0.48 -9.67 5.12
N ASP A 9 0.71 -10.24 5.12
CA ASP A 9 0.95 -11.64 5.50
C ASP A 9 0.95 -11.88 7.01
N CYS A 10 0.96 -10.80 7.80
CA CYS A 10 0.98 -10.85 9.26
C CYS A 10 0.30 -9.62 9.87
N PRO A 11 -0.17 -9.72 11.14
CA PRO A 11 -0.75 -8.57 11.84
C PRO A 11 0.22 -7.39 11.89
N ILE A 12 -0.32 -6.20 11.66
CA ILE A 12 0.45 -4.97 11.63
C ILE A 12 1.04 -4.71 13.02
N LYS A 13 2.36 -4.53 13.08
CA LYS A 13 3.06 -4.09 14.29
C LYS A 13 3.70 -2.73 14.04
N PRO A 14 3.23 -1.66 14.72
CA PRO A 14 3.87 -0.36 14.66
C PRO A 14 5.33 -0.47 15.08
N CYS A 15 6.22 0.05 14.24
CA CYS A 15 7.64 0.15 14.53
C CYS A 15 8.02 1.63 14.71
N PRO A 16 8.66 2.03 15.82
CA PRO A 16 9.09 3.42 16.00
C PRO A 16 10.24 3.82 15.05
N LYS A 17 10.88 2.86 14.39
CA LYS A 17 11.89 3.09 13.35
C LYS A 17 11.31 2.75 11.98
N ARG A 18 11.67 3.54 10.97
CA ARG A 18 11.32 3.31 9.56
C ARG A 18 12.01 2.06 9.04
N LYS A 19 11.38 0.91 9.27
CA LYS A 19 11.85 -0.42 8.89
C LYS A 19 10.77 -1.10 8.06
N TYR A 20 11.14 -1.54 6.87
CA TYR A 20 10.25 -2.35 6.04
C TYR A 20 10.01 -3.72 6.69
N GLN A 21 8.75 -4.13 6.67
CA GLN A 21 8.23 -5.36 7.24
C GLN A 21 7.50 -6.17 6.15
N GLY A 22 7.14 -7.42 6.47
CA GLY A 22 6.40 -8.32 5.61
C GLY A 22 7.26 -9.26 4.75
N THR A 23 6.58 -10.12 4.00
CA THR A 23 7.18 -11.04 3.03
C THR A 23 6.61 -10.83 1.63
N ASN A 24 7.11 -11.61 0.66
CA ASN A 24 6.63 -11.63 -0.73
C ASN A 24 5.18 -12.12 -0.90
N GLN A 25 4.52 -12.57 0.18
CA GLN A 25 3.09 -12.88 0.18
C GLN A 25 2.24 -11.61 0.25
N THR A 26 2.83 -10.48 0.67
CA THR A 26 2.19 -9.15 0.58
C THR A 26 1.91 -8.81 -0.88
N PHE A 27 0.73 -8.29 -1.16
CA PHE A 27 0.38 -7.77 -2.47
C PHE A 27 -0.55 -6.56 -2.34
N VAL A 28 -0.63 -5.75 -3.39
CA VAL A 28 -1.61 -4.65 -3.49
C VAL A 28 -2.61 -4.92 -4.59
N PHE A 29 -3.79 -4.31 -4.52
CA PHE A 29 -4.83 -4.47 -5.52
C PHE A 29 -5.56 -3.15 -5.78
N THR A 30 -6.22 -3.07 -6.93
CA THR A 30 -7.16 -1.99 -7.26
C THR A 30 -8.30 -2.49 -8.14
N THR A 31 -9.48 -1.91 -7.97
CA THR A 31 -10.66 -2.13 -8.81
C THR A 31 -10.92 -0.98 -9.79
N ARG A 32 -9.96 -0.04 -9.95
CA ARG A 32 -10.08 1.13 -10.84
C ARG A 32 -10.54 0.80 -12.26
N TYR A 33 -10.23 -0.40 -12.75
CA TYR A 33 -10.52 -0.84 -14.11
C TYR A 33 -11.76 -1.75 -14.22
N GLY A 34 -12.64 -1.74 -13.20
CA GLY A 34 -13.81 -2.62 -13.11
C GLY A 34 -13.48 -3.92 -12.39
N GLU A 35 -12.63 -4.76 -12.99
CA GLU A 35 -12.18 -6.01 -12.38
C GLU A 35 -11.01 -5.78 -11.41
N PRO A 36 -10.95 -6.50 -10.26
CA PRO A 36 -9.82 -6.43 -9.35
C PRO A 36 -8.52 -6.86 -10.04
N ARG A 37 -7.51 -5.98 -10.02
CA ARG A 37 -6.15 -6.29 -10.46
C ARG A 37 -5.24 -6.43 -9.26
N LEU A 38 -4.49 -7.54 -9.23
CA LEU A 38 -3.54 -7.88 -8.18
C LEU A 38 -2.11 -7.60 -8.65
N PHE A 39 -1.33 -6.95 -7.79
CA PHE A 39 0.08 -6.66 -8.00
C PHE A 39 0.88 -7.33 -6.89
N ARG A 40 1.55 -8.43 -7.25
CA ARG A 40 2.37 -9.23 -6.35
C ARG A 40 3.81 -8.73 -6.35
N ALA A 41 4.57 -9.12 -5.33
CA ALA A 41 5.98 -8.80 -5.22
C ALA A 41 6.75 -9.22 -6.49
N THR A 42 7.47 -8.28 -7.10
CA THR A 42 8.28 -8.49 -8.32
C THR A 42 9.60 -9.21 -8.03
N GLY A 43 10.05 -9.18 -6.77
CA GLY A 43 11.37 -9.65 -6.35
C GLY A 43 12.49 -8.61 -6.52
N ALA A 44 12.19 -7.41 -7.04
CA ALA A 44 13.19 -6.35 -7.21
C ALA A 44 13.77 -5.85 -5.87
N ASN A 45 12.95 -5.82 -4.81
CA ASN A 45 13.35 -5.42 -3.47
C ASN A 45 12.42 -6.07 -2.42
N ARG A 46 12.68 -5.79 -1.13
CA ARG A 46 11.90 -6.29 0.02
C ARG A 46 11.18 -5.16 0.76
N TYR A 47 10.75 -4.12 0.05
CA TYR A 47 10.10 -2.93 0.62
C TYR A 47 8.58 -3.11 0.67
N PHE A 48 8.10 -4.17 1.34
CA PHE A 48 6.69 -4.58 1.25
C PHE A 48 5.73 -3.63 1.98
N TYR A 49 5.97 -3.30 3.25
CA TYR A 49 5.19 -2.27 3.94
C TYR A 49 5.97 -1.60 5.09
N LEU A 50 5.54 -0.40 5.46
CA LEU A 50 5.97 0.37 6.62
C LEU A 50 4.74 0.61 7.49
N CYS A 51 4.86 0.32 8.79
CA CYS A 51 3.90 0.76 9.77
C CYS A 51 4.63 1.53 10.86
N LEU A 52 4.37 2.83 10.90
CA LEU A 52 4.75 3.76 11.95
C LEU A 52 3.47 4.16 12.71
N ASN A 53 3.63 4.82 13.85
CA ASN A 53 2.47 5.26 14.64
C ASN A 53 1.53 6.19 13.85
N ASP A 54 2.12 7.06 13.01
CA ASP A 54 1.38 8.13 12.32
C ASP A 54 1.37 7.93 10.80
N PHE A 55 1.73 6.72 10.32
CA PHE A 55 1.90 6.47 8.89
C PHE A 55 1.88 4.97 8.57
N LEU A 56 1.06 4.58 7.60
CA LEU A 56 1.03 3.24 7.03
C LEU A 56 1.26 3.32 5.53
N ALA A 57 2.22 2.54 5.03
CA ALA A 57 2.46 2.47 3.59
C ALA A 57 2.82 1.07 3.11
N PHE A 58 2.53 0.81 1.85
CA PHE A 58 2.74 -0.43 1.13
C PHE A 58 3.59 -0.13 -0.11
N GLY A 59 4.57 -1.00 -0.38
CA GLY A 59 5.39 -0.99 -1.58
C GLY A 59 6.38 0.17 -1.59
N GLY A 60 7.58 -0.04 -2.12
CA GLY A 60 8.60 1.00 -2.21
C GLY A 60 9.51 0.84 -3.44
N GLY A 61 10.65 1.53 -3.41
CA GLY A 61 11.56 1.61 -4.56
C GLY A 61 11.03 2.64 -5.57
N GLY A 62 11.15 3.92 -5.21
CA GLY A 62 10.49 5.03 -5.91
C GLY A 62 9.40 5.64 -5.03
N ASN A 63 8.13 5.46 -5.41
CA ASN A 63 6.99 5.89 -4.61
C ASN A 63 6.44 4.75 -3.73
N PHE A 64 5.49 5.07 -2.86
CA PHE A 64 4.66 4.06 -2.20
C PHE A 64 3.52 3.64 -3.12
N ALA A 65 3.25 2.33 -3.18
CA ALA A 65 2.09 1.81 -3.89
C ALA A 65 0.78 2.34 -3.27
N LEU A 66 0.76 2.39 -1.94
CA LEU A 66 -0.30 2.98 -1.14
C LEU A 66 0.33 3.56 0.12
N ALA A 67 0.03 4.80 0.45
CA ALA A 67 0.41 5.42 1.71
C ALA A 67 -0.81 6.13 2.30
N MET A 68 -0.92 6.07 3.62
CA MET A 68 -2.01 6.66 4.39
C MET A 68 -1.40 7.37 5.60
N ASP A 69 -1.98 8.52 5.94
CA ASP A 69 -1.64 9.26 7.15
C ASP A 69 -2.18 8.55 8.41
N GLY A 70 -1.69 8.97 9.58
CA GLY A 70 -2.08 8.40 10.88
C GLY A 70 -3.54 8.64 11.24
N ASP A 71 -4.12 9.71 10.72
CA ASP A 71 -5.52 10.07 10.95
C ASP A 71 -6.49 9.36 9.98
N LEU A 72 -5.96 8.62 9.01
CA LEU A 72 -6.69 7.91 7.96
C LEU A 72 -7.67 8.80 7.18
N LEU A 73 -7.27 10.05 6.95
CA LEU A 73 -8.07 11.05 6.22
C LEU A 73 -7.60 11.16 4.77
N THR A 74 -6.29 11.13 4.57
CA THR A 74 -5.68 11.28 3.25
C THR A 74 -4.71 10.16 2.96
N GLY A 75 -4.54 9.89 1.67
CA GLY A 75 -3.57 8.93 1.20
C GLY A 75 -2.98 9.33 -0.14
N SER A 76 -1.91 8.64 -0.48
CA SER A 76 -1.28 8.76 -1.79
C SER A 76 -1.00 7.38 -2.39
N SER A 77 -0.93 7.34 -3.71
CA SER A 77 -0.61 6.13 -4.46
C SER A 77 0.23 6.49 -5.68
N GLY A 78 1.34 5.78 -5.85
CA GLY A 78 2.23 5.96 -6.98
C GLY A 78 2.79 4.64 -7.48
N PRO A 79 3.52 4.69 -8.61
CA PRO A 79 4.22 3.52 -9.10
C PRO A 79 5.38 3.13 -8.18
N CYS A 80 5.53 1.84 -7.90
CA CYS A 80 6.63 1.31 -7.11
C CYS A 80 7.25 0.06 -7.74
N GLU A 81 8.53 -0.15 -7.50
CA GLU A 81 9.26 -1.32 -7.99
C GLU A 81 8.88 -2.61 -7.25
N THR A 82 8.52 -2.53 -5.95
CA THR A 82 8.23 -3.71 -5.13
C THR A 82 7.11 -4.56 -5.72
N PHE A 83 6.03 -3.91 -6.17
CA PHE A 83 4.86 -4.59 -6.73
C PHE A 83 4.69 -4.36 -8.23
N GLY A 84 5.49 -3.48 -8.83
CA GLY A 84 5.37 -3.13 -10.26
C GLY A 84 4.00 -2.53 -10.60
N ASN A 85 3.34 -1.90 -9.62
CA ASN A 85 2.03 -1.28 -9.82
C ASN A 85 2.19 0.12 -10.43
N SER A 86 1.12 0.59 -11.09
CA SER A 86 0.86 2.01 -11.31
C SER A 86 0.02 2.57 -10.15
N CYS A 87 -0.36 3.86 -10.20
CA CYS A 87 -1.27 4.44 -9.22
C CYS A 87 -2.56 3.58 -9.08
N LEU A 88 -2.79 3.09 -7.86
CA LEU A 88 -3.91 2.21 -7.50
C LEU A 88 -5.21 2.98 -7.40
N ALA A 89 -5.15 4.24 -7.00
CA ALA A 89 -6.28 5.16 -6.96
C ALA A 89 -6.53 5.79 -8.35
N HIS A 90 -7.62 6.55 -8.46
CA HIS A 90 -7.87 7.34 -9.67
C HIS A 90 -6.86 8.47 -9.83
N ASP A 91 -6.54 9.13 -8.72
CA ASP A 91 -5.59 10.23 -8.61
C ASP A 91 -4.45 9.87 -7.64
N PRO A 92 -3.23 10.44 -7.82
CA PRO A 92 -2.09 10.14 -6.96
C PRO A 92 -2.29 10.54 -5.49
N GLU A 93 -3.15 11.52 -5.23
CA GLU A 93 -3.58 11.94 -3.89
C GLU A 93 -5.09 11.77 -3.79
N PHE A 94 -5.58 11.29 -2.65
CA PHE A 94 -7.00 11.01 -2.46
C PHE A 94 -7.41 11.16 -1.00
N GLU A 95 -8.70 11.43 -0.80
CA GLU A 95 -9.35 11.34 0.50
C GLU A 95 -9.84 9.92 0.76
N LEU A 96 -9.58 9.42 1.97
CA LEU A 96 -10.12 8.16 2.45
C LEU A 96 -11.57 8.39 2.91
N LYS A 97 -12.49 7.52 2.47
CA LYS A 97 -13.88 7.52 2.95
C LYS A 97 -14.11 6.48 4.03
N ASN A 98 -13.65 5.26 3.78
CA ASN A 98 -13.69 4.15 4.73
C ASN A 98 -12.37 3.37 4.63
N VAL A 99 -11.91 2.84 5.76
CA VAL A 99 -10.80 1.90 5.84
C VAL A 99 -11.28 0.67 6.59
N GLU A 100 -11.06 -0.50 6.01
CA GLU A 100 -11.44 -1.79 6.58
C GLU A 100 -10.19 -2.67 6.75
N VAL A 101 -10.12 -3.39 7.86
CA VAL A 101 -9.08 -4.39 8.14
C VAL A 101 -9.79 -5.68 8.53
N LEU A 102 -9.43 -6.78 7.86
CA LEU A 102 -10.06 -8.09 7.99
C LEU A 102 -9.09 -9.12 8.59
#